data_AF-A0A7M3NNZ1-F1
#
_entry.id   AF-A0A7M3NNZ1-F1
#
_cell.length_a   1.000
_cell.length_b   1.000
_cell.length_c   1.000
_cell.angle_alpha   90.00
_cell.angle_beta   90.00
_cell.angle_gamma   90.00
#
_symmetry.space_group_name_H-M   'P 1'
#
loop_
_entity.id
_entity.type
_entity.pdbx_description
1 polymer ?
#
loop_
_entity_poly.entity_id
_entity_poly.type
_entity_poly.pdbx_seq_one_letter_code
_entity_poly.pdbx_strand_id
1 'polypeptide(L)'
;MSRRTIWIAALTASGLLAILVSAVILVPRLLYPPLSAADLRGLSSAQARIELQQAQSRLANDARSAMLQSCVGLLVVIGAAATWRQVHVSRESQITERFTRAVDQIGSRDINVRIGGIYALERIAKNSHADRDPIQFLLGAFVRGRLTWLVGFAGGPEHPTASVDGQLPVMNVRAPDVQATMWVLERRTRTPNDPELYLSRVDLRGIVLRKARLSRTLFRHSNLARAVLAGAQLDRCDFTDADLRRTCLDGANLKGSNLSGAYLQGASLRGADFRGADLRGTDLSDTVLDERRLTGAQADATTVWPTGLSAELRRRELGIIEDGRST
;
A
#
# COMPACT_ATOMS: atom_id res chain seq x y z
N MET A 1 17.37 27.88 -6.90
CA MET A 1 18.11 28.22 -8.14
C MET A 1 19.05 29.38 -7.86
N SER A 2 20.30 29.33 -8.33
CA SER A 2 21.26 30.41 -8.13
C SER A 2 21.01 31.56 -9.10
N ARG A 3 21.32 32.82 -8.74
CA ARG A 3 21.20 33.97 -9.67
C ARG A 3 21.92 33.72 -11.00
N ARG A 4 23.04 32.98 -10.97
CA ARG A 4 23.84 32.61 -12.15
C ARG A 4 23.08 31.68 -13.11
N THR A 5 22.25 30.77 -12.61
CA THR A 5 21.44 29.87 -13.47
C THR A 5 20.31 30.63 -14.18
N ILE A 6 19.72 31.63 -13.52
CA ILE A 6 18.66 32.48 -14.12
C ILE A 6 19.23 33.32 -15.26
N TRP A 7 20.41 33.94 -15.06
CA TRP A 7 21.05 34.76 -16.08
C TRP A 7 21.45 33.97 -17.33
N ILE A 8 22.04 32.78 -17.16
CA ILE A 8 22.41 31.92 -18.29
C ILE A 8 21.17 31.50 -19.08
N ALA A 9 20.09 31.11 -18.39
CA ALA A 9 18.83 30.74 -19.04
C ALA A 9 18.23 31.91 -19.86
N ALA A 10 18.22 33.12 -19.30
CA ALA A 10 17.74 34.31 -20.00
C ALA A 10 18.56 34.62 -21.26
N LEU A 11 19.89 34.52 -21.18
CA LEU A 11 20.79 34.73 -22.32
C LEU A 11 20.57 33.69 -23.42
N THR A 12 20.43 32.42 -23.05
CA THR A 12 20.13 31.34 -24.02
C THR A 12 18.76 31.53 -24.68
N ALA A 13 17.74 31.95 -23.94
CA ALA A 13 16.41 32.20 -24.47
C ALA A 13 16.40 33.37 -25.45
N SER A 14 17.10 34.46 -25.12
CA SER A 14 17.26 35.61 -26.01
C SER A 14 18.00 35.25 -27.30
N GLY A 15 19.06 34.43 -27.20
CA GLY A 15 19.81 33.97 -28.38
C GLY A 15 18.95 33.09 -29.30
N LEU A 16 18.21 32.14 -28.74
CA LEU A 16 17.28 31.29 -29.49
C LEU A 16 16.18 32.11 -30.18
N LEU A 17 15.61 33.09 -29.48
CA LEU A 17 14.60 33.99 -30.06
C LEU A 17 15.17 34.78 -31.24
N ALA A 18 16.38 35.32 -31.12
CA ALA A 18 17.04 36.06 -32.19
C ALA A 18 17.31 35.17 -33.43
N ILE A 19 17.72 33.92 -33.23
CA ILE A 19 17.92 32.94 -34.31
C ILE A 19 16.59 32.65 -35.01
N LEU A 20 15.53 32.44 -34.24
CA LEU A 20 14.21 32.09 -34.75
C LEU A 20 13.58 33.24 -35.55
N VAL A 21 13.68 34.48 -35.03
CA VAL A 21 13.29 35.69 -35.78
C VAL A 21 14.09 35.84 -37.06
N SER A 22 15.42 35.64 -37.00
CA SER A 22 16.28 35.70 -38.17
C SER A 22 15.90 34.63 -39.20
N ALA A 23 15.60 33.41 -38.78
CA ALA A 23 15.17 32.33 -39.66
C ALA A 23 13.84 32.65 -40.36
N VAL A 24 12.85 33.18 -39.64
CA VAL A 24 11.55 33.60 -40.20
C VAL A 24 11.70 34.71 -41.25
N ILE A 25 12.75 35.53 -41.14
CA ILE A 25 13.04 36.58 -42.13
C ILE A 25 13.86 36.03 -43.31
N LEU A 26 14.89 35.23 -43.03
CA LEU A 26 15.90 34.83 -44.00
C LEU A 26 15.49 33.59 -44.84
N VAL A 27 14.86 32.60 -44.21
CA VAL A 27 14.52 31.33 -44.88
C VAL A 27 13.51 31.51 -46.02
N PRO A 28 12.41 32.28 -45.87
CA PRO A 28 11.51 32.52 -47.00
C PRO A 28 12.18 33.26 -48.17
N ARG A 29 13.15 34.14 -47.87
CA ARG A 29 13.94 34.84 -48.90
C ARG A 29 14.95 33.91 -49.58
N LEU A 30 15.44 32.88 -48.88
CA LEU A 30 16.36 31.90 -49.45
C LEU A 30 15.61 30.89 -50.34
N LEU A 31 14.44 30.43 -49.90
CA LEU A 31 13.59 29.49 -50.65
C LEU A 31 12.90 30.16 -51.84
N TYR A 32 12.48 31.41 -51.68
CA TYR A 32 11.80 32.21 -52.70
C TYR A 32 12.52 33.56 -52.87
N PRO A 33 13.71 33.58 -53.50
CA PRO A 33 14.48 34.79 -53.70
C PRO A 33 13.73 35.79 -54.58
N PRO A 34 13.92 37.11 -54.42
CA PRO A 34 13.32 38.10 -55.30
C PRO A 34 13.83 37.92 -56.73
N LEU A 35 12.91 37.98 -57.70
CA LEU A 35 13.24 37.83 -59.12
C LEU A 35 14.17 38.95 -59.58
N SER A 36 15.23 38.57 -60.29
CA SER A 36 16.18 39.52 -60.86
C SER A 36 15.67 40.11 -62.18
N ALA A 37 16.29 41.20 -62.63
CA ALA A 37 16.03 41.76 -63.95
C ALA A 37 16.36 40.77 -65.10
N ALA A 38 17.15 39.71 -64.84
CA ALA A 38 17.40 38.65 -65.80
C ALA A 38 16.22 37.68 -65.93
N ASP A 39 15.58 37.32 -64.82
CA ASP A 39 14.46 36.38 -64.79
C ASP A 39 13.20 36.96 -65.47
N LEU A 40 13.09 38.30 -65.48
CA LEU A 40 11.96 39.03 -66.05
C LEU A 40 12.17 39.42 -67.53
N ARG A 41 13.37 39.20 -68.09
CA ARG A 41 13.72 39.62 -69.47
C ARG A 41 12.93 38.88 -70.55
N GLY A 42 12.51 37.63 -70.29
CA GLY A 42 11.75 36.80 -71.23
C GLY A 42 10.25 37.11 -71.31
N LEU A 43 9.73 38.00 -70.45
CA LEU A 43 8.32 38.38 -70.41
C LEU A 43 8.12 39.70 -71.15
N SER A 44 7.32 39.69 -72.22
CA SER A 44 7.06 40.86 -73.08
C SER A 44 6.02 41.83 -72.51
N SER A 45 5.07 41.35 -71.70
CA SER A 45 4.02 42.18 -71.11
C SER A 45 4.37 42.63 -69.68
N ALA A 46 4.11 43.91 -69.40
CA ALA A 46 4.27 44.47 -68.04
C ALA A 46 3.37 43.73 -67.03
N GLN A 47 2.17 43.31 -67.46
CA GLN A 47 1.23 42.54 -66.67
C GLN A 47 1.83 41.21 -66.18
N ALA A 48 2.46 40.42 -67.07
CA ALA A 48 3.03 39.13 -66.71
C ALA A 48 4.23 39.27 -65.75
N ARG A 49 5.02 40.34 -65.87
CA ARG A 49 6.10 40.64 -64.93
C ARG A 49 5.57 40.93 -63.53
N ILE A 50 4.50 41.72 -63.43
CA ILE A 50 3.84 42.04 -62.17
C ILE A 50 3.21 40.79 -61.55
N GLU A 51 2.50 39.98 -62.34
CA GLU A 51 1.87 38.74 -61.87
C GLU A 51 2.90 37.75 -61.31
N LEU A 52 4.02 37.55 -62.01
CA LEU A 52 5.09 36.65 -61.55
C LEU A 52 5.76 37.19 -60.27
N GLN A 53 6.04 38.50 -60.20
CA GLN A 53 6.57 39.13 -58.98
C GLN A 53 5.60 39.01 -57.80
N GLN A 54 4.29 39.21 -58.04
CA GLN A 54 3.27 39.04 -57.03
C GLN A 54 3.17 37.58 -56.57
N ALA A 55 3.18 36.61 -57.48
CA ALA A 55 3.17 35.19 -57.15
C ALA A 55 4.39 34.78 -56.29
N GLN A 56 5.59 35.24 -56.64
CA GLN A 56 6.81 35.01 -55.85
C GLN A 56 6.70 35.61 -54.45
N SER A 57 6.19 36.84 -54.34
CA SER A 57 6.00 37.51 -53.04
C SER A 57 4.94 36.83 -52.17
N ARG A 58 3.90 36.26 -52.78
CA ARG A 58 2.87 35.47 -52.09
C ARG A 58 3.46 34.20 -51.50
N LEU A 59 4.20 33.41 -52.29
CA LEU A 59 4.88 32.21 -51.80
C LEU A 59 5.84 32.49 -50.63
N ALA A 60 6.63 33.58 -50.72
CA ALA A 60 7.52 33.99 -49.63
C ALA A 60 6.76 34.41 -48.36
N ASN A 61 5.61 35.09 -48.50
CA ASN A 61 4.78 35.49 -47.37
C ASN A 61 4.02 34.31 -46.75
N ASP A 62 3.54 33.37 -47.57
CA ASP A 62 2.89 32.14 -47.11
C ASP A 62 3.88 31.23 -46.36
N ALA A 63 5.12 31.13 -46.86
CA ALA A 63 6.19 30.44 -46.13
C ALA A 63 6.47 31.11 -44.77
N ARG A 64 6.52 32.45 -44.72
CA ARG A 64 6.70 33.20 -43.47
C ARG A 64 5.55 32.97 -42.49
N SER A 65 4.30 33.02 -42.95
CA SER A 65 3.12 32.83 -42.11
C SER A 65 3.04 31.40 -41.58
N ALA A 66 3.33 30.39 -42.41
CA ALA A 66 3.39 28.99 -42.01
C ALA A 66 4.50 28.74 -40.96
N MET A 67 5.69 29.35 -41.13
CA MET A 67 6.76 29.28 -40.14
C MET A 67 6.36 29.93 -38.81
N LEU A 68 5.73 31.12 -38.84
CA LEU A 68 5.23 31.79 -37.64
C LEU A 68 4.19 30.95 -36.91
N GLN A 69 3.21 30.40 -37.63
CA GLN A 69 2.19 29.51 -37.07
C GLN A 69 2.82 28.25 -36.47
N SER A 70 3.81 27.67 -37.13
CA SER A 70 4.55 26.51 -36.62
C SER A 70 5.29 26.84 -35.32
N CYS A 71 5.90 28.03 -35.24
CA CYS A 71 6.59 28.49 -34.03
C CYS A 71 5.61 28.73 -32.86
N VAL A 72 4.46 29.35 -33.14
CA VAL A 72 3.39 29.52 -32.14
C VAL A 72 2.86 28.16 -31.68
N GLY A 73 2.61 27.23 -32.61
CA GLY A 73 2.17 25.86 -32.30
C GLY A 73 3.19 25.13 -31.42
N LEU A 74 4.48 25.22 -31.74
CA LEU A 74 5.54 24.62 -30.94
C LEU A 74 5.61 25.22 -29.53
N LEU A 75 5.47 26.55 -29.39
CA LEU A 75 5.42 27.21 -28.08
C LEU A 75 4.23 26.73 -27.24
N VAL A 76 3.06 26.56 -27.85
CA VAL A 76 1.87 26.01 -27.16
C VAL A 76 2.15 24.58 -26.68
N VAL A 77 2.74 23.72 -27.52
CA VAL A 77 3.09 22.34 -27.14
C VAL A 77 4.11 22.31 -26.00
N ILE A 78 5.16 23.14 -26.06
CA ILE A 78 6.16 23.25 -25.00
C ILE A 78 5.50 23.75 -23.70
N GLY A 79 4.64 24.76 -23.79
CA GLY A 79 3.90 25.29 -22.63
C GLY A 79 2.96 24.25 -22.01
N ALA A 80 2.24 23.49 -22.83
CA ALA A 80 1.40 22.38 -22.38
C ALA A 80 2.24 21.28 -21.70
N ALA A 81 3.37 20.89 -22.29
CA ALA A 81 4.28 19.90 -21.72
C ALA A 81 4.89 20.37 -20.38
N ALA A 82 5.30 21.63 -20.28
CA ALA A 82 5.81 22.23 -19.04
C ALA A 82 4.72 22.27 -17.96
N THR A 83 3.50 22.69 -18.31
CA THR A 83 2.35 22.72 -17.39
C THR A 83 2.00 21.32 -16.91
N TRP A 84 1.97 20.33 -17.81
CA TRP A 84 1.70 18.94 -17.47
C TRP A 84 2.74 18.37 -16.50
N ARG A 85 4.03 18.64 -16.75
CA ARG A 85 5.13 18.28 -15.84
C ARG A 85 4.97 18.96 -14.49
N GLN A 86 4.61 20.24 -14.45
CA GLN A 86 4.43 20.99 -13.21
C GLN A 86 3.25 20.48 -12.39
N VAL A 87 2.13 20.11 -13.03
CA VAL A 87 0.98 19.49 -12.36
C VAL A 87 1.36 18.14 -11.76
N HIS A 88 2.14 17.31 -12.47
CA HIS A 88 2.64 16.03 -11.94
C HIS A 88 3.49 16.25 -10.68
N VAL A 89 4.48 17.13 -10.74
CA VAL A 89 5.36 17.44 -9.59
C VAL A 89 4.55 18.01 -8.41
N SER A 90 3.58 18.88 -8.67
CA SER A 90 2.73 19.44 -7.61
C SER A 90 1.85 18.40 -6.93
N ARG A 91 1.35 17.39 -7.67
CA ARG A 91 0.52 16.32 -7.09
C ARG A 91 1.35 15.43 -6.16
N GLU A 92 2.55 15.03 -6.58
CA GLU A 92 3.45 14.23 -5.74
C GLU A 92 3.81 14.98 -4.46
N SER A 93 4.16 16.27 -4.57
CA SER A 93 4.49 17.09 -3.40
C SER A 93 3.34 17.20 -2.39
N GLN A 94 2.08 17.27 -2.85
CA GLN A 94 0.92 17.31 -1.95
C GLN A 94 0.68 15.99 -1.22
N ILE A 95 0.95 14.86 -1.86
CA ILE A 95 0.84 13.53 -1.23
C ILE A 95 1.92 13.40 -0.17
N THR A 96 3.17 13.76 -0.48
CA THR A 96 4.28 13.75 0.48
C THR A 96 3.96 14.63 1.68
N GLU A 97 3.48 15.85 1.49
CA GLU A 97 3.13 16.76 2.59
C GLU A 97 2.02 16.18 3.50
N ARG A 98 0.96 15.63 2.90
CA ARG A 98 -0.13 14.98 3.65
C ARG A 98 0.35 13.75 4.39
N PHE A 99 1.23 12.97 3.78
CA PHE A 99 1.85 11.80 4.39
C PHE A 99 2.68 12.21 5.60
N THR A 100 3.63 13.12 5.45
CA THR A 100 4.45 13.63 6.56
C THR A 100 3.59 14.15 7.72
N ARG A 101 2.57 14.97 7.42
CA ARG A 101 1.64 15.48 8.43
C ARG A 101 0.91 14.35 9.16
N ALA A 102 0.45 13.33 8.44
CA ALA A 102 -0.23 12.18 9.05
C ALA A 102 0.71 11.35 9.93
N VAL A 103 1.97 11.17 9.52
CA VAL A 103 3.00 10.51 10.34
C VAL A 103 3.25 11.29 11.63
N ASP A 104 3.41 12.62 11.55
CA ASP A 104 3.61 13.47 12.73
C ASP A 104 2.41 13.39 13.68
N GLN A 105 1.19 13.36 13.13
CA GLN A 105 -0.04 13.23 13.92
C GLN A 105 -0.11 11.91 14.69
N ILE A 106 0.36 10.80 14.11
CA ILE A 106 0.40 9.49 14.79
C ILE A 106 1.38 9.48 15.96
N GLY A 107 2.42 10.31 15.94
CA GLY A 107 3.34 10.53 17.05
C GLY A 107 2.80 11.42 18.18
N SER A 108 1.63 12.05 17.99
CA SER A 108 1.07 13.00 18.95
C SER A 108 0.76 12.37 20.31
N ARG A 109 0.88 13.14 21.40
CA ARG A 109 0.40 12.73 22.73
C ARG A 109 -1.12 12.76 22.85
N ASP A 110 -1.80 13.57 22.04
CA ASP A 110 -3.26 13.65 21.98
C ASP A 110 -3.83 12.47 21.18
N ILE A 111 -4.71 11.70 21.82
CA ILE A 111 -5.35 10.52 21.23
C ILE A 111 -6.21 10.87 20.01
N ASN A 112 -6.92 12.01 20.03
CA ASN A 112 -7.78 12.42 18.92
C ASN A 112 -6.94 12.77 17.69
N VAL A 113 -5.80 13.43 17.90
CA VAL A 113 -4.85 13.74 16.84
C VAL A 113 -4.24 12.48 16.25
N ARG A 114 -3.85 11.50 17.08
CA ARG A 114 -3.34 10.21 16.59
C ARG A 114 -4.35 9.48 15.73
N ILE A 115 -5.60 9.38 16.19
CA ILE A 115 -6.68 8.74 15.43
C ILE A 115 -6.92 9.48 14.10
N GLY A 116 -6.88 10.81 14.11
CA GLY A 116 -6.92 11.63 12.89
C GLY A 116 -5.81 11.28 11.90
N GLY A 117 -4.57 11.14 12.39
CA GLY A 117 -3.41 10.72 11.58
C GLY A 117 -3.58 9.31 10.99
N ILE A 118 -4.08 8.35 11.77
CA ILE A 118 -4.36 6.98 11.31
C ILE A 118 -5.35 6.98 10.14
N TYR A 119 -6.46 7.72 10.25
CA TYR A 119 -7.45 7.80 9.16
C TYR A 119 -6.96 8.64 7.97
N ALA A 120 -6.09 9.63 8.19
CA ALA A 120 -5.43 10.35 7.12
C ALA A 120 -4.52 9.41 6.30
N LEU A 121 -3.74 8.55 6.96
CA LEU A 121 -2.96 7.50 6.29
C LEU A 121 -3.86 6.51 5.53
N GLU A 122 -4.98 6.06 6.12
CA GLU A 122 -5.93 5.21 5.40
C GLU A 122 -6.39 5.87 4.09
N ARG A 123 -6.71 7.16 4.13
CA ARG A 123 -7.14 7.92 2.95
C ARG A 123 -6.04 8.06 1.90
N ILE A 124 -4.78 8.23 2.32
CA ILE A 124 -3.64 8.27 1.40
C ILE A 124 -3.45 6.90 0.74
N ALA A 125 -3.43 5.82 1.53
CA ALA A 125 -3.30 4.45 1.02
C ALA A 125 -4.39 4.08 0.02
N LYS A 126 -5.64 4.52 0.23
CA LYS A 126 -6.73 4.29 -0.73
C LYS A 126 -6.47 4.95 -2.09
N ASN A 127 -5.92 6.16 -2.09
CA ASN A 127 -5.75 6.97 -3.30
C ASN A 127 -4.39 6.83 -3.98
N SER A 128 -3.41 6.22 -3.31
CA SER A 128 -2.07 5.99 -3.86
C SER A 128 -1.63 4.55 -3.64
N HIS A 129 -1.53 3.79 -4.72
CA HIS A 129 -1.06 2.40 -4.67
C HIS A 129 0.39 2.31 -4.17
N ALA A 130 1.24 3.24 -4.57
CA ALA A 130 2.66 3.27 -4.17
C ALA A 130 2.86 3.46 -2.66
N ASP A 131 1.95 4.17 -1.99
CA ASP A 131 2.06 4.46 -0.56
C ASP A 131 1.40 3.40 0.35
N ARG A 132 0.67 2.42 -0.22
CA ARG A 132 -0.06 1.41 0.57
C ARG A 132 0.85 0.60 1.46
N ASP A 133 1.96 0.09 0.92
CA ASP A 133 2.84 -0.81 1.66
C ASP A 133 3.65 -0.05 2.73
N PRO A 134 4.25 1.12 2.46
CA PRO A 134 4.85 1.96 3.50
C PRO A 134 3.87 2.30 4.63
N ILE A 135 2.62 2.62 4.29
CA ILE A 135 1.59 2.93 5.29
C ILE A 135 1.24 1.70 6.13
N GLN A 136 1.06 0.54 5.52
CA GLN A 136 0.81 -0.71 6.25
C GLN A 136 1.96 -1.05 7.18
N PHE A 137 3.20 -0.92 6.70
CA PHE A 137 4.39 -1.12 7.51
C PHE A 137 4.44 -0.17 8.70
N LEU A 138 4.19 1.12 8.47
CA LEU A 138 4.18 2.15 9.51
C LEU A 138 3.10 1.88 10.56
N LEU A 139 1.88 1.55 10.13
CA LEU A 139 0.77 1.19 11.02
C LEU A 139 1.08 -0.08 11.83
N GLY A 140 1.69 -1.10 11.21
CA GLY A 140 2.16 -2.29 11.92
C GLY A 140 3.28 -1.97 12.93
N ALA A 141 4.21 -1.08 12.58
CA ALA A 141 5.24 -0.60 13.50
C ALA A 141 4.64 0.20 14.66
N PHE A 142 3.62 1.02 14.40
CA PHE A 142 2.88 1.76 15.42
C PHE A 142 2.25 0.82 16.45
N VAL A 143 1.53 -0.22 16.01
CA VAL A 143 0.93 -1.21 16.93
C VAL A 143 2.00 -1.88 17.80
N ARG A 144 3.11 -2.31 17.19
CA ARG A 144 4.23 -2.95 17.91
C ARG A 144 4.87 -2.05 18.94
N GLY A 145 5.04 -0.76 18.64
CA GLY A 145 5.61 0.21 19.56
C GLY A 145 4.66 0.60 20.70
N ARG A 146 3.34 0.56 20.48
CA ARG A 146 2.34 0.97 21.48
C ARG A 146 2.00 -0.13 22.48
N LEU A 147 1.88 -1.37 22.01
CA LEU A 147 1.46 -2.51 22.83
C LEU A 147 2.46 -3.66 22.68
N THR A 148 3.73 -3.41 23.01
CA THR A 148 4.76 -4.46 22.97
C THR A 148 4.48 -5.56 23.99
N TRP A 149 4.64 -6.82 23.57
CA TRP A 149 4.50 -8.00 24.41
C TRP A 149 5.83 -8.73 24.57
N LEU A 150 6.33 -8.82 25.81
CA LEU A 150 7.69 -9.27 26.11
C LEU A 150 7.76 -10.63 26.83
N VAL A 151 6.75 -11.49 26.67
CA VAL A 151 6.78 -12.84 27.27
C VAL A 151 7.87 -13.71 26.61
N GLY A 152 8.54 -14.52 27.43
CA GLY A 152 9.64 -15.40 27.00
C GLY A 152 11.03 -14.75 26.99
N PHE A 153 11.16 -13.48 27.41
CA PHE A 153 12.46 -12.88 27.74
C PHE A 153 12.78 -13.08 29.22
N ALA A 154 14.08 -13.21 29.56
CA ALA A 154 14.52 -13.28 30.95
C ALA A 154 14.01 -12.04 31.72
N GLY A 155 13.12 -12.26 32.70
CA GLY A 155 12.48 -11.19 33.48
C GLY A 155 11.16 -10.62 32.91
N GLY A 156 10.65 -11.15 31.79
CA GLY A 156 9.29 -10.86 31.30
C GLY A 156 8.21 -11.56 32.13
N PRO A 157 6.94 -11.10 32.08
CA PRO A 157 5.85 -11.82 32.74
C PRO A 157 5.74 -13.25 32.17
N GLU A 158 5.42 -14.24 33.00
CA GLU A 158 4.95 -15.54 32.49
C GLU A 158 3.66 -15.33 31.67
N HIS A 159 3.33 -16.26 30.76
CA HIS A 159 2.06 -16.19 30.02
C HIS A 159 0.91 -15.94 31.03
N PRO A 160 0.24 -14.77 31.01
CA PRO A 160 -0.67 -14.35 32.07
C PRO A 160 -1.69 -15.43 32.35
N THR A 161 -2.06 -15.70 33.59
CA THR A 161 -3.14 -16.64 33.85
C THR A 161 -4.49 -16.03 33.47
N ALA A 162 -5.49 -16.89 33.25
CA ALA A 162 -6.82 -16.47 32.80
C ALA A 162 -7.55 -15.50 33.77
N SER A 163 -7.02 -15.30 34.98
CA SER A 163 -7.46 -14.30 35.96
C SER A 163 -6.95 -12.89 35.65
N VAL A 164 -5.73 -12.74 35.13
CA VAL A 164 -5.15 -11.44 34.74
C VAL A 164 -5.86 -10.88 33.51
N ASP A 165 -6.17 -11.76 32.55
CA ASP A 165 -6.81 -11.32 31.30
C ASP A 165 -8.25 -10.86 31.50
N GLY A 166 -8.96 -11.33 32.54
CA GLY A 166 -10.36 -10.98 32.82
C GLY A 166 -10.58 -9.54 33.26
N GLN A 167 -9.57 -8.91 33.87
CA GLN A 167 -9.68 -7.57 34.47
C GLN A 167 -9.38 -6.43 33.48
N LEU A 168 -8.82 -6.74 32.31
CA LEU A 168 -8.46 -5.73 31.33
C LEU A 168 -9.72 -5.16 30.63
N PRO A 169 -9.83 -3.82 30.51
CA PRO A 169 -10.82 -3.20 29.65
C PRO A 169 -10.65 -3.64 28.20
N VAL A 170 -11.75 -3.61 27.44
CA VAL A 170 -11.76 -3.83 26.00
C VAL A 170 -10.79 -2.87 25.27
N MET A 171 -10.26 -3.30 24.12
CA MET A 171 -9.20 -2.60 23.40
C MET A 171 -9.54 -1.14 23.08
N ASN A 172 -10.78 -0.86 22.67
CA ASN A 172 -11.24 0.49 22.34
C ASN A 172 -11.23 1.46 23.54
N VAL A 173 -11.20 0.96 24.78
CA VAL A 173 -11.05 1.77 25.99
C VAL A 173 -9.58 1.94 26.35
N ARG A 174 -8.79 0.85 26.38
CA ARG A 174 -7.38 0.91 26.81
C ARG A 174 -6.43 1.52 25.77
N ALA A 175 -6.71 1.32 24.49
CA ALA A 175 -5.87 1.79 23.37
C ALA A 175 -6.74 2.02 22.10
N PRO A 176 -7.59 3.07 22.09
CA PRO A 176 -8.45 3.39 20.95
C PRO A 176 -7.68 3.67 19.65
N ASP A 177 -6.46 4.19 19.74
CA ASP A 177 -5.55 4.39 18.60
C ASP A 177 -5.09 3.06 17.99
N VAL A 178 -4.82 2.06 18.81
CA VAL A 178 -4.49 0.70 18.34
C VAL A 178 -5.72 0.03 17.74
N GLN A 179 -6.89 0.13 18.37
CA GLN A 179 -8.14 -0.37 17.78
C GLN A 179 -8.41 0.27 16.41
N ALA A 180 -8.27 1.60 16.30
CA ALA A 180 -8.44 2.32 15.03
C ALA A 180 -7.42 1.87 13.98
N THR A 181 -6.15 1.74 14.37
CA THR A 181 -5.11 1.22 13.47
C THR A 181 -5.45 -0.17 12.96
N MET A 182 -5.92 -1.06 13.83
CA MET A 182 -6.29 -2.42 13.44
C MET A 182 -7.53 -2.44 12.53
N TRP A 183 -8.50 -1.54 12.71
CA TRP A 183 -9.61 -1.36 11.76
C TRP A 183 -9.19 -0.83 10.39
N VAL A 184 -8.11 -0.05 10.32
CA VAL A 184 -7.54 0.34 9.02
C VAL A 184 -6.85 -0.87 8.37
N LEU A 185 -6.04 -1.60 9.15
CA LEU A 185 -5.32 -2.78 8.67
C LEU A 185 -6.25 -3.94 8.29
N GLU A 186 -7.41 -4.10 8.94
CA GLU A 186 -8.33 -5.21 8.63
C GLU A 186 -9.08 -5.05 7.29
N ARG A 187 -9.18 -3.80 6.79
CA ARG A 187 -9.93 -3.46 5.55
C ARG A 187 -9.03 -3.40 4.32
N ARG A 188 -7.77 -3.77 4.45
CA ARG A 188 -6.81 -3.77 3.35
C ARG A 188 -7.22 -4.75 2.24
N THR A 189 -7.03 -4.32 1.01
CA THR A 189 -7.12 -5.18 -0.18
C THR A 189 -5.76 -5.83 -0.37
N ARG A 190 -5.65 -7.14 -0.15
CA ARG A 190 -4.39 -7.86 -0.36
C ARG A 190 -4.25 -8.40 -1.77
N THR A 191 -3.06 -8.28 -2.34
CA THR A 191 -2.60 -9.09 -3.48
C THR A 191 -1.65 -10.19 -3.02
N PRO A 192 -1.47 -11.28 -3.79
CA PRO A 192 -0.56 -12.37 -3.42
C PRO A 192 0.89 -11.97 -3.18
N ASN A 193 1.31 -10.83 -3.74
CA ASN A 193 2.68 -10.30 -3.66
C ASN A 193 2.86 -9.26 -2.55
N ASP A 194 1.80 -8.92 -1.81
CA ASP A 194 1.91 -7.92 -0.75
C ASP A 194 2.82 -8.45 0.37
N PRO A 195 3.70 -7.61 0.93
CA PRO A 195 4.58 -8.00 2.02
C PRO A 195 3.75 -8.43 3.23
N GLU A 196 4.26 -9.39 4.00
CA GLU A 196 3.60 -9.89 5.20
C GLU A 196 3.44 -8.79 6.26
N LEU A 197 2.33 -8.83 7.00
CA LEU A 197 2.08 -7.84 8.03
C LEU A 197 2.71 -8.34 9.31
N TYR A 198 3.65 -7.58 9.84
CA TYR A 198 4.38 -7.97 11.03
C TYR A 198 3.74 -7.39 12.29
N LEU A 199 3.00 -8.24 13.00
CA LEU A 199 2.36 -7.96 14.28
C LEU A 199 2.79 -8.99 15.32
N SER A 200 4.07 -9.38 15.31
CA SER A 200 4.60 -10.33 16.29
C SER A 200 4.95 -9.58 17.59
N ARG A 201 4.84 -10.26 18.72
CA ARG A 201 5.14 -9.69 20.06
C ARG A 201 4.29 -8.46 20.37
N VAL A 202 2.99 -8.54 20.09
CA VAL A 202 2.03 -7.47 20.42
C VAL A 202 0.97 -7.94 21.42
N ASP A 203 0.52 -7.04 22.29
CA ASP A 203 -0.62 -7.25 23.16
C ASP A 203 -1.89 -6.71 22.50
N LEU A 204 -2.65 -7.60 21.90
CA LEU A 204 -3.96 -7.37 21.29
C LEU A 204 -5.11 -8.00 22.08
N ARG A 205 -4.92 -8.25 23.38
CA ARG A 205 -5.98 -8.80 24.25
C ARG A 205 -7.29 -8.02 24.14
N GLY A 206 -8.39 -8.75 24.01
CA GLY A 206 -9.74 -8.21 23.94
C GLY A 206 -10.02 -7.37 22.70
N ILE A 207 -9.19 -7.45 21.65
CA ILE A 207 -9.43 -6.69 20.42
C ILE A 207 -10.66 -7.21 19.67
N VAL A 208 -11.42 -6.32 19.05
CA VAL A 208 -12.62 -6.69 18.26
C VAL A 208 -12.36 -6.44 16.77
N LEU A 209 -12.25 -7.52 16.00
CA LEU A 209 -11.88 -7.55 14.58
C LEU A 209 -12.71 -8.61 13.81
N ARG A 210 -14.04 -8.47 13.87
CA ARG A 210 -14.97 -9.39 13.20
C ARG A 210 -14.79 -9.33 11.69
N LYS A 211 -14.69 -10.49 11.04
CA LYS A 211 -14.50 -10.61 9.57
C LYS A 211 -13.26 -9.89 9.03
N ALA A 212 -12.26 -9.66 9.89
CA ALA A 212 -11.03 -8.98 9.52
C ALA A 212 -10.25 -9.72 8.43
N ARG A 213 -9.59 -8.97 7.53
CA ARG A 213 -8.72 -9.54 6.49
C ARG A 213 -7.25 -9.48 6.93
N LEU A 214 -6.82 -10.55 7.58
CA LEU A 214 -5.51 -10.67 8.21
C LEU A 214 -4.69 -11.86 7.69
N SER A 215 -5.12 -12.53 6.61
CA SER A 215 -4.37 -13.61 5.94
C SER A 215 -2.89 -13.27 5.79
N ARG A 216 -1.98 -14.21 6.06
CA ARG A 216 -0.50 -14.00 6.00
C ARG A 216 0.01 -12.88 6.93
N THR A 217 -0.52 -12.80 8.13
CA THR A 217 -0.01 -11.90 9.18
C THR A 217 0.81 -12.69 10.18
N LEU A 218 1.89 -12.08 10.65
CA LEU A 218 2.83 -12.70 11.58
C LEU A 218 2.51 -12.24 12.99
N PHE A 219 1.88 -13.11 13.78
CA PHE A 219 1.46 -12.93 15.17
C PHE A 219 2.32 -13.73 16.17
N ARG A 220 3.54 -14.15 15.77
CA ARG A 220 4.44 -14.93 16.64
C ARG A 220 4.58 -14.30 18.03
N HIS A 221 4.44 -15.11 19.08
CA HIS A 221 4.50 -14.68 20.47
C HIS A 221 3.60 -13.48 20.80
N SER A 222 2.47 -13.32 20.12
CA SER A 222 1.55 -12.21 20.40
C SER A 222 0.47 -12.66 21.36
N ASN A 223 -0.08 -11.72 22.12
CA ASN A 223 -1.20 -11.99 23.00
C ASN A 223 -2.49 -11.46 22.38
N LEU A 224 -3.32 -12.37 21.89
CA LEU A 224 -4.66 -12.12 21.36
C LEU A 224 -5.75 -12.69 22.28
N ALA A 225 -5.45 -12.99 23.55
CA ALA A 225 -6.42 -13.59 24.45
C ALA A 225 -7.70 -12.74 24.53
N ARG A 226 -8.86 -13.41 24.54
CA ARG A 226 -10.20 -12.79 24.53
C ARG A 226 -10.52 -11.95 23.27
N ALA A 227 -9.72 -12.02 22.21
CA ALA A 227 -10.04 -11.31 20.98
C ALA A 227 -11.32 -11.84 20.33
N VAL A 228 -12.01 -10.98 19.58
CA VAL A 228 -13.21 -11.32 18.80
C VAL A 228 -12.83 -11.28 17.33
N LEU A 229 -12.53 -12.47 16.79
CA LEU A 229 -12.07 -12.71 15.42
C LEU A 229 -13.08 -13.55 14.62
N ALA A 230 -14.35 -13.55 15.03
CA ALA A 230 -15.41 -14.29 14.35
C ALA A 230 -15.47 -13.95 12.85
N GLY A 231 -15.42 -14.98 12.01
CA GLY A 231 -15.42 -14.87 10.54
C GLY A 231 -14.16 -14.27 9.93
N ALA A 232 -13.10 -14.03 10.69
CA ALA A 232 -11.86 -13.43 10.19
C ALA A 232 -11.17 -14.34 9.15
N GLN A 233 -10.55 -13.71 8.15
CA GLN A 233 -9.65 -14.37 7.22
C GLN A 233 -8.25 -14.35 7.83
N LEU A 234 -7.81 -15.50 8.31
CA LEU A 234 -6.54 -15.71 9.00
C LEU A 234 -5.70 -16.79 8.28
N ASP A 235 -6.01 -17.12 7.03
CA ASP A 235 -5.31 -18.18 6.31
C ASP A 235 -3.82 -17.85 6.15
N ARG A 236 -2.98 -18.88 6.32
CA ARG A 236 -1.53 -18.78 6.26
C ARG A 236 -0.92 -17.74 7.22
N CYS A 237 -1.59 -17.45 8.33
CA CYS A 237 -0.98 -16.65 9.39
C CYS A 237 0.05 -17.45 10.17
N ASP A 238 0.91 -16.75 10.89
CA ASP A 238 1.85 -17.36 11.82
C ASP A 238 1.50 -16.94 13.24
N PHE A 239 0.97 -17.89 14.01
CA PHE A 239 0.61 -17.79 15.41
C PHE A 239 1.54 -18.61 16.30
N THR A 240 2.78 -18.87 15.87
CA THR A 240 3.75 -19.62 16.68
C THR A 240 3.84 -19.03 18.09
N ASP A 241 3.61 -19.85 19.11
CA ASP A 241 3.60 -19.47 20.53
C ASP A 241 2.68 -18.27 20.87
N ALA A 242 1.65 -18.02 20.05
CA ALA A 242 0.69 -16.96 20.31
C ALA A 242 -0.31 -17.39 21.38
N ASP A 243 -0.73 -16.43 22.19
CA ASP A 243 -1.79 -16.62 23.17
C ASP A 243 -3.14 -16.23 22.58
N LEU A 244 -3.98 -17.24 22.33
CA LEU A 244 -5.30 -17.14 21.74
C LEU A 244 -6.38 -17.64 22.73
N ARG A 245 -6.07 -17.73 24.02
CA ARG A 245 -7.01 -18.23 25.03
C ARG A 245 -8.30 -17.43 25.04
N ARG A 246 -9.43 -18.14 25.15
CA ARG A 246 -10.78 -17.56 25.19
C ARG A 246 -11.09 -16.63 24.00
N THR A 247 -10.40 -16.77 22.88
CA THR A 247 -10.70 -16.03 21.65
C THR A 247 -11.98 -16.56 21.02
N CYS A 248 -12.77 -15.69 20.41
CA CYS A 248 -13.88 -16.08 19.56
C CYS A 248 -13.40 -16.13 18.10
N LEU A 249 -13.19 -17.34 17.57
CA LEU A 249 -12.77 -17.63 16.20
C LEU A 249 -13.90 -18.28 15.39
N ASP A 250 -15.16 -18.13 15.81
CA ASP A 250 -16.29 -18.77 15.16
C ASP A 250 -16.34 -18.41 13.66
N GLY A 251 -16.33 -19.44 12.80
CA GLY A 251 -16.32 -19.30 11.34
C GLY A 251 -15.05 -18.66 10.76
N ALA A 252 -13.99 -18.48 11.54
CA ALA A 252 -12.73 -17.94 11.04
C ALA A 252 -12.03 -18.94 10.09
N ASN A 253 -11.34 -18.41 9.09
CA ASN A 253 -10.55 -19.21 8.16
C ASN A 253 -9.09 -19.22 8.61
N LEU A 254 -8.61 -20.32 9.17
CA LEU A 254 -7.21 -20.54 9.59
C LEU A 254 -6.47 -21.52 8.67
N LYS A 255 -6.98 -21.77 7.45
CA LYS A 255 -6.39 -22.74 6.52
C LYS A 255 -4.89 -22.51 6.32
N GLY A 256 -4.09 -23.56 6.51
CA GLY A 256 -2.63 -23.50 6.32
C GLY A 256 -1.89 -22.55 7.25
N SER A 257 -2.50 -22.11 8.35
CA SER A 257 -1.81 -21.26 9.34
C SER A 257 -0.88 -22.10 10.20
N ASN A 258 0.19 -21.48 10.68
CA ASN A 258 1.04 -22.08 11.70
C ASN A 258 0.53 -21.68 13.09
N LEU A 259 0.10 -22.64 13.91
CA LEU A 259 -0.28 -22.45 15.31
C LEU A 259 0.62 -23.27 16.25
N SER A 260 1.82 -23.67 15.81
CA SER A 260 2.71 -24.49 16.61
C SER A 260 3.00 -23.83 17.97
N GLY A 261 2.80 -24.56 19.07
CA GLY A 261 2.96 -24.04 20.44
C GLY A 261 1.93 -23.01 20.90
N ALA A 262 0.91 -22.69 20.09
CA ALA A 262 -0.10 -21.70 20.46
C ALA A 262 -1.04 -22.17 21.58
N TYR A 263 -1.55 -21.22 22.35
CA TYR A 263 -2.46 -21.46 23.47
C TYR A 263 -3.90 -21.10 23.09
N LEU A 264 -4.77 -22.09 22.91
CA LEU A 264 -6.19 -21.87 22.52
C LEU A 264 -7.18 -22.24 23.62
N GLN A 265 -6.75 -22.42 24.86
CA GLN A 265 -7.62 -22.93 25.92
C GLN A 265 -8.90 -22.07 26.08
N GLY A 266 -10.05 -22.74 26.06
CA GLY A 266 -11.37 -22.08 26.17
C GLY A 266 -11.77 -21.24 24.96
N ALA A 267 -11.05 -21.29 23.83
CA ALA A 267 -11.45 -20.58 22.61
C ALA A 267 -12.71 -21.20 21.99
N SER A 268 -13.57 -20.34 21.42
CA SER A 268 -14.71 -20.78 20.60
C SER A 268 -14.24 -20.90 19.15
N LEU A 269 -14.32 -22.13 18.61
CA LEU A 269 -13.84 -22.51 17.28
C LEU A 269 -14.97 -23.05 16.40
N ARG A 270 -16.24 -22.69 16.69
CA ARG A 270 -17.40 -23.24 15.98
C ARG A 270 -17.33 -22.87 14.50
N GLY A 271 -17.35 -23.87 13.62
CA GLY A 271 -17.21 -23.69 12.17
C GLY A 271 -15.87 -23.10 11.70
N ALA A 272 -14.85 -22.96 12.56
CA ALA A 272 -13.53 -22.47 12.16
C ALA A 272 -12.81 -23.49 11.25
N ASP A 273 -12.05 -23.01 10.28
CA ASP A 273 -11.38 -23.84 9.26
C ASP A 273 -9.88 -23.99 9.52
N PHE A 274 -9.45 -25.18 9.95
CA PHE A 274 -8.06 -25.50 10.27
C PHE A 274 -7.41 -26.42 9.23
N ARG A 275 -7.99 -26.56 8.03
CA ARG A 275 -7.45 -27.48 7.01
C ARG A 275 -6.00 -27.15 6.68
N GLY A 276 -5.13 -28.14 6.76
CA GLY A 276 -3.70 -27.98 6.51
C GLY A 276 -2.94 -27.10 7.52
N ALA A 277 -3.57 -26.69 8.63
CA ALA A 277 -2.91 -25.91 9.66
C ALA A 277 -1.89 -26.75 10.44
N ASP A 278 -0.86 -26.11 10.98
CA ASP A 278 0.09 -26.74 11.89
C ASP A 278 -0.36 -26.51 13.34
N LEU A 279 -0.73 -27.59 14.04
CA LEU A 279 -1.22 -27.62 15.41
C LEU A 279 -0.24 -28.33 16.36
N ARG A 280 1.02 -28.55 15.94
CA ARG A 280 2.04 -29.24 16.76
C ARG A 280 2.30 -28.48 18.05
N GLY A 281 2.17 -29.15 19.20
CA GLY A 281 2.30 -28.50 20.51
C GLY A 281 1.24 -27.45 20.85
N THR A 282 0.17 -27.31 20.05
CA THR A 282 -0.95 -26.42 20.36
C THR A 282 -1.78 -26.99 21.51
N ASP A 283 -2.21 -26.13 22.44
CA ASP A 283 -3.15 -26.52 23.49
C ASP A 283 -4.58 -26.10 23.14
N LEU A 284 -5.42 -27.09 22.77
CA LEU A 284 -6.83 -26.94 22.42
C LEU A 284 -7.77 -27.41 23.56
N SER A 285 -7.28 -27.56 24.78
CA SER A 285 -8.13 -27.93 25.94
C SER A 285 -9.29 -26.94 26.13
N ASP A 286 -10.43 -27.44 26.58
CA ASP A 286 -11.65 -26.64 26.78
C ASP A 286 -12.15 -25.85 25.56
N THR A 287 -11.68 -26.15 24.35
CA THR A 287 -12.19 -25.52 23.12
C THR A 287 -13.52 -26.13 22.68
N VAL A 288 -14.34 -25.32 22.01
CA VAL A 288 -15.53 -25.80 21.31
C VAL A 288 -15.26 -25.78 19.81
N LEU A 289 -15.02 -26.94 19.21
CA LEU A 289 -14.76 -27.11 17.78
C LEU A 289 -15.86 -27.90 17.08
N ASP A 290 -16.02 -27.64 15.78
CA ASP A 290 -16.69 -28.56 14.87
C ASP A 290 -15.63 -29.40 14.16
N GLU A 291 -15.70 -30.71 14.30
CA GLU A 291 -14.64 -31.65 13.92
C GLU A 291 -14.35 -31.67 12.40
N ARG A 292 -15.34 -31.33 11.57
CA ARG A 292 -15.34 -31.46 10.10
C ARG A 292 -14.41 -30.50 9.34
N ARG A 293 -13.52 -29.77 10.01
CA ARG A 293 -12.63 -28.78 9.39
C ARG A 293 -11.16 -28.90 9.80
N LEU A 294 -10.74 -30.10 10.23
CA LEU A 294 -9.35 -30.40 10.62
C LEU A 294 -8.57 -31.20 9.58
N THR A 295 -9.13 -31.46 8.40
CA THR A 295 -8.48 -32.31 7.39
C THR A 295 -7.11 -31.77 6.95
N GLY A 296 -6.11 -32.65 7.02
CA GLY A 296 -4.72 -32.35 6.72
C GLY A 296 -4.02 -31.46 7.76
N ALA A 297 -4.67 -31.12 8.88
CA ALA A 297 -3.99 -30.44 9.97
C ALA A 297 -2.89 -31.35 10.53
N GLN A 298 -1.75 -30.76 10.89
CA GLN A 298 -0.60 -31.47 11.44
C GLN A 298 -0.60 -31.33 12.96
N ALA A 299 -0.34 -32.41 13.68
CA ALA A 299 -0.25 -32.43 15.13
C ALA A 299 0.88 -33.37 15.56
N ASP A 300 1.26 -33.35 16.83
CA ASP A 300 2.26 -34.27 17.38
C ASP A 300 1.85 -34.73 18.79
N ALA A 301 2.71 -35.52 19.42
CA ALA A 301 2.49 -36.02 20.79
C ALA A 301 2.37 -34.90 21.86
N THR A 302 2.70 -33.64 21.53
CA THR A 302 2.60 -32.50 22.45
C THR A 302 1.34 -31.67 22.23
N THR A 303 0.60 -31.91 21.14
CA THR A 303 -0.71 -31.29 20.90
C THR A 303 -1.73 -31.78 21.94
N VAL A 304 -2.35 -30.84 22.67
CA VAL A 304 -3.39 -31.14 23.67
C VAL A 304 -4.75 -30.98 23.01
N TRP A 305 -5.55 -32.04 23.03
CA TRP A 305 -6.87 -32.06 22.40
C TRP A 305 -8.01 -31.78 23.40
N PRO A 306 -9.13 -31.21 22.93
CA PRO A 306 -10.34 -31.03 23.73
C PRO A 306 -10.93 -32.38 24.14
N THR A 307 -11.63 -32.38 25.28
CA THR A 307 -12.32 -33.58 25.79
C THR A 307 -13.34 -34.09 24.78
N GLY A 308 -13.33 -35.41 24.51
CA GLY A 308 -14.26 -36.06 23.58
C GLY A 308 -13.68 -36.35 22.20
N LEU A 309 -12.55 -35.74 21.82
CA LEU A 309 -11.92 -35.96 20.52
C LEU A 309 -10.97 -37.18 20.56
N SER A 310 -11.52 -38.38 20.34
CA SER A 310 -10.76 -39.64 20.41
C SER A 310 -9.67 -39.73 19.31
N ALA A 311 -8.60 -40.48 19.58
CA ALA A 311 -7.52 -40.66 18.61
C ALA A 311 -7.96 -41.40 17.33
N GLU A 312 -9.01 -42.22 17.41
CA GLU A 312 -9.60 -42.88 16.25
C GLU A 312 -10.33 -41.87 15.36
N LEU A 313 -11.18 -41.03 15.96
CA LEU A 313 -11.92 -39.98 15.28
C LEU A 313 -10.97 -39.03 14.55
N ARG A 314 -9.92 -38.56 15.25
CA ARG A 314 -8.90 -37.66 14.68
C ARG A 314 -8.23 -38.20 13.43
N ARG A 315 -7.80 -39.47 13.45
CA ARG A 315 -7.04 -40.07 12.35
C ARG A 315 -7.93 -40.59 11.22
N ARG A 316 -9.01 -41.30 11.54
CA ARG A 316 -9.85 -41.97 10.54
C ARG A 316 -10.89 -41.07 9.90
N GLU A 317 -11.55 -40.23 10.70
CA GLU A 317 -12.68 -39.44 10.21
C GLU A 317 -12.29 -38.01 9.87
N LEU A 318 -11.37 -37.41 10.64
CA LEU A 318 -11.02 -36.01 10.46
C LEU A 318 -9.82 -35.80 9.53
N GLY A 319 -9.00 -36.84 9.29
CA GLY A 319 -7.84 -36.79 8.41
C GLY A 319 -6.70 -35.92 8.94
N ILE A 320 -6.50 -35.89 10.26
CA ILE A 320 -5.39 -35.21 10.92
C ILE A 320 -4.11 -36.04 10.74
N ILE A 321 -3.00 -35.36 10.46
CA ILE A 321 -1.67 -35.95 10.30
C ILE A 321 -0.94 -35.80 11.63
N GLU A 322 -0.70 -36.90 12.35
CA GLU A 322 0.02 -36.87 13.65
C GLU A 322 1.48 -37.36 13.46
N ASP A 323 2.45 -36.46 13.63
CA ASP A 323 3.90 -36.73 13.56
C ASP A 323 4.44 -37.21 14.92
N GLY A 324 4.92 -38.47 15.00
CA GLY A 324 5.61 -39.05 16.17
C GLY A 324 4.68 -39.39 17.36
N ARG A 325 4.57 -40.65 17.83
CA ARG A 325 5.62 -41.66 18.04
C ARG A 325 5.25 -43.05 17.51
N SER A 326 6.30 -43.71 17.00
CA SER A 326 6.73 -45.11 17.19
C SER A 326 5.65 -46.17 17.45
N THR A 327 5.62 -47.16 16.54
CA THR A 327 5.15 -48.55 16.73
C THR A 327 3.73 -48.75 17.24
#